data_AF-A0A7J6SWW0-F1
#
_entry.id   AF-A0A7J6SWW0-F1
#
_cell.length_a   1.000
_cell.length_b   1.000
_cell.length_c   1.000
_cell.angle_alpha   90.00
_cell.angle_beta   90.00
_cell.angle_gamma   90.00
#
_symmetry.space_group_name_H-M   'P 1'
#
loop_
_entity.id
_entity.type
_entity.pdbx_description
1 polymer ?
#
loop_
_entity_poly.entity_id
_entity_poly.type
_entity_poly.pdbx_seq_one_letter_code
_entity_poly.pdbx_strand_id
1 'polypeptide(L)'
;IDSSRRTVMREAAAAWREKTCVNFYEASPTTIGNRARVVVKVLRSSSGLPSGCSAGPLGYPSGGQAFINLGSCSDLSRLGSVIHELGHILGMVHTQMRGDRNKYLDMIYDNVKPTTMKNFAIRHYSYQGVDGQYSPYDYGSIMHYTKTQGMIAEKYDPRTNPGVFTLKGQYEPGISEVGQREHLSDLDIAEINALYSCRVSSATTPPPPQTVVRQQPSTTSRSTSKGDARLAELEAVEQRLTADESENLCPALLACCESKQRVLSHLHWTRDNSA
;
A
#
# COMPACT_ATOMS: atom_id res chain seq x y z
N ILE A 1 9.06 13.30 -19.86
CA ILE A 1 9.92 13.25 -18.63
C ILE A 1 11.40 13.24 -19.00
N ASP A 2 12.26 13.77 -18.13
CA ASP A 2 13.73 13.84 -18.29
C ASP A 2 14.43 12.48 -18.06
N SER A 3 15.77 12.44 -18.24
CA SER A 3 16.58 11.23 -18.07
C SER A 3 16.61 10.71 -16.63
N SER A 4 16.68 11.60 -15.64
CA SER A 4 16.73 11.22 -14.23
C SER A 4 15.47 10.48 -13.80
N ARG A 5 14.29 11.00 -14.19
CA ARG A 5 13.00 10.37 -13.95
C ARG A 5 12.85 9.03 -14.67
N ARG A 6 13.42 8.89 -15.88
CA ARG A 6 13.47 7.60 -16.58
C ARG A 6 14.31 6.59 -15.79
N THR A 7 15.49 6.99 -15.31
CA THR A 7 16.36 6.12 -14.53
C THR A 7 15.68 5.62 -13.27
N VAL A 8 15.12 6.50 -12.43
CA VAL A 8 14.46 6.06 -11.19
C VAL A 8 13.25 5.17 -11.45
N MET A 9 12.47 5.42 -12.52
CA MET A 9 11.35 4.55 -12.90
C MET A 9 11.83 3.16 -13.31
N ARG A 10 12.95 3.05 -14.04
CA ARG A 10 13.55 1.77 -14.43
C ARG A 10 14.08 0.99 -13.23
N GLU A 11 14.78 1.66 -12.33
CA GLU A 11 15.28 1.03 -11.10
C GLU A 11 14.14 0.57 -10.19
N ALA A 12 13.08 1.38 -10.06
CA ALA A 12 11.91 0.99 -9.27
C ALA A 12 11.17 -0.21 -9.89
N ALA A 13 11.07 -0.26 -11.22
CA ALA A 13 10.54 -1.43 -11.93
C ALA A 13 11.43 -2.67 -11.75
N ALA A 14 12.76 -2.49 -11.76
CA ALA A 14 13.71 -3.57 -11.53
C ALA A 14 13.56 -4.17 -10.11
N ALA A 15 13.41 -3.33 -9.08
CA ALA A 15 13.20 -3.77 -7.70
C ALA A 15 12.01 -4.73 -7.55
N TRP A 16 10.89 -4.45 -8.23
CA TRP A 16 9.75 -5.36 -8.29
C TRP A 16 10.04 -6.62 -9.11
N ARG A 17 10.64 -6.46 -10.31
CA ARG A 17 10.93 -7.57 -11.23
C ARG A 17 11.92 -8.59 -10.67
N GLU A 18 12.88 -8.16 -9.86
CA GLU A 18 13.90 -9.06 -9.29
C GLU A 18 13.37 -10.01 -8.22
N LYS A 19 12.26 -9.63 -7.57
CA LYS A 19 11.68 -10.36 -6.45
C LYS A 19 10.32 -10.97 -6.75
N THR A 20 9.74 -10.62 -7.89
CA THR A 20 8.42 -11.07 -8.32
C THR A 20 8.42 -11.50 -9.79
N CYS A 21 7.32 -12.10 -10.23
CA CYS A 21 7.11 -12.40 -11.65
C CYS A 21 6.54 -11.22 -12.45
N VAL A 22 6.33 -10.06 -11.83
CA VAL A 22 5.74 -8.88 -12.47
C VAL A 22 6.84 -8.06 -13.13
N ASN A 23 6.60 -7.62 -14.35
CA ASN A 23 7.53 -6.75 -15.06
C ASN A 23 6.83 -5.53 -15.66
N PHE A 24 7.53 -4.39 -15.66
CA PHE A 24 7.10 -3.15 -16.28
C PHE A 24 7.95 -2.88 -17.53
N TYR A 25 7.29 -2.79 -18.68
CA TYR A 25 7.93 -2.54 -19.97
C TYR A 25 7.72 -1.09 -20.40
N GLU A 26 8.81 -0.44 -20.79
CA GLU A 26 8.73 0.83 -21.50
C GLU A 26 8.08 0.63 -22.86
N ALA A 27 7.09 1.46 -23.16
CA ALA A 27 6.44 1.45 -24.45
C ALA A 27 6.27 2.86 -25.01
N SER A 28 6.39 2.97 -26.32
CA SER A 28 5.93 4.14 -27.05
C SER A 28 4.40 4.14 -27.12
N PRO A 29 3.74 5.31 -27.04
CA PRO A 29 2.31 5.44 -27.33
C PRO A 29 1.90 4.78 -28.66
N THR A 30 2.77 4.84 -29.67
CA THR A 30 2.54 4.22 -30.99
C THR A 30 2.54 2.69 -30.95
N THR A 31 3.32 2.07 -30.06
CA THR A 31 3.45 0.61 -29.94
C THR A 31 2.32 0.00 -29.11
N ILE A 32 1.83 0.72 -28.10
CA ILE A 32 0.79 0.24 -27.20
C ILE A 32 -0.62 0.34 -27.79
N GLY A 33 -0.87 1.36 -28.63
CA GLY A 33 -2.22 1.63 -29.16
C GLY A 33 -3.23 1.86 -28.04
N ASN A 34 -4.31 1.06 -28.00
CA ASN A 34 -5.38 1.17 -27.00
C ASN A 34 -5.24 0.20 -25.82
N ARG A 35 -4.07 -0.46 -25.66
CA ARG A 35 -3.84 -1.34 -24.50
C ARG A 35 -3.76 -0.53 -23.21
N ALA A 36 -4.09 -1.21 -22.12
CA ALA A 36 -3.89 -0.70 -20.78
C ALA A 36 -2.45 -0.20 -20.59
N ARG A 37 -2.26 0.84 -19.79
CA ARG A 37 -0.93 1.42 -19.57
C ARG A 37 -0.86 2.25 -18.29
N VAL A 38 0.37 2.40 -17.80
CA VAL A 38 0.72 3.39 -16.79
C VAL A 38 1.34 4.60 -17.47
N VAL A 39 0.79 5.78 -17.26
CA VAL A 39 1.29 7.02 -17.84
C VAL A 39 2.15 7.75 -16.83
N VAL A 40 3.41 8.00 -17.16
CA VAL A 40 4.28 8.77 -16.28
C VAL A 40 4.10 10.26 -16.55
N LYS A 41 3.69 10.98 -15.50
CA LYS A 41 3.38 12.42 -15.48
C LYS A 41 4.34 13.18 -14.58
N VAL A 42 4.48 14.49 -14.81
CA VAL A 42 5.20 15.41 -13.91
C VAL A 42 4.24 16.55 -13.57
N LEU A 43 3.43 16.33 -12.54
CA LEU A 43 2.48 17.34 -12.08
C LEU A 43 3.24 18.48 -11.39
N ARG A 44 2.65 19.68 -11.46
CA ARG A 44 3.25 20.92 -10.94
C ARG A 44 2.33 21.57 -9.92
N SER A 45 2.91 22.25 -8.93
CA SER A 45 2.20 23.10 -7.99
C SER A 45 1.63 24.35 -8.68
N SER A 46 0.84 25.14 -7.96
CA SER A 46 0.38 26.47 -8.41
C SER A 46 1.54 27.44 -8.69
N SER A 47 2.68 27.28 -8.01
CA SER A 47 3.92 28.01 -8.28
C SER A 47 4.69 27.51 -9.51
N GLY A 48 4.15 26.52 -10.22
CA GLY A 48 4.76 25.95 -11.42
C GLY A 48 5.99 25.09 -11.13
N LEU A 49 6.21 24.61 -9.91
CA LEU A 49 7.30 23.68 -9.57
C LEU A 49 6.81 22.23 -9.63
N PRO A 50 7.60 21.26 -10.12
CA PRO A 50 7.24 19.84 -10.04
C PRO A 50 6.90 19.45 -8.59
N SER A 51 5.74 18.82 -8.39
CA SER A 51 5.20 18.59 -7.05
C SER A 51 4.50 17.24 -6.92
N GLY A 52 4.68 16.64 -5.75
CA GLY A 52 4.06 15.39 -5.36
C GLY A 52 4.69 14.15 -5.97
N CYS A 53 4.41 13.03 -5.31
CA CYS A 53 4.70 11.68 -5.77
C CYS A 53 3.43 10.89 -5.48
N SER A 54 2.81 10.35 -6.52
CA SER A 54 1.51 9.69 -6.39
C SER A 54 1.19 8.81 -7.58
N ALA A 55 0.44 7.75 -7.36
CA ALA A 55 -0.14 6.90 -8.40
C ALA A 55 -1.66 6.89 -8.34
N GLY A 56 -2.29 6.57 -9.46
CA GLY A 56 -3.73 6.35 -9.50
C GLY A 56 -4.27 5.91 -10.87
N PRO A 57 -5.44 5.26 -10.92
CA PRO A 57 -6.13 4.65 -9.77
C PRO A 57 -5.32 3.49 -9.18
N LEU A 58 -5.79 2.95 -8.05
CA LEU A 58 -5.23 1.73 -7.48
C LEU A 58 -5.39 0.57 -8.47
N GLY A 59 -4.33 -0.22 -8.66
CA GLY A 59 -4.33 -1.35 -9.58
C GLY A 59 -4.14 -0.97 -11.05
N TYR A 60 -3.74 -1.95 -11.84
CA TYR A 60 -3.56 -1.77 -13.27
C TYR A 60 -4.91 -1.86 -14.00
N PRO A 61 -5.30 -0.84 -14.77
CA PRO A 61 -6.66 -0.73 -15.27
C PRO A 61 -6.92 -1.73 -16.41
N SER A 62 -8.10 -2.33 -16.43
CA SER A 62 -8.55 -3.13 -17.58
C SER A 62 -8.88 -2.21 -18.76
N GLY A 63 -8.03 -2.19 -19.79
CA GLY A 63 -8.27 -1.41 -21.02
C GLY A 63 -8.18 0.12 -20.87
N GLY A 64 -7.74 0.62 -19.71
CA GLY A 64 -7.68 2.04 -19.38
C GLY A 64 -6.26 2.58 -19.15
N GLN A 65 -6.16 3.73 -18.49
CA GLN A 65 -4.87 4.35 -18.15
C GLN A 65 -4.79 4.61 -16.66
N ALA A 66 -3.71 4.13 -16.04
CA ALA A 66 -3.28 4.61 -14.73
C ALA A 66 -2.18 5.64 -14.94
N PHE A 67 -1.79 6.35 -13.89
CA PHE A 67 -0.69 7.29 -13.92
C PHE A 67 0.22 7.10 -12.71
N ILE A 68 1.48 7.48 -12.90
CA ILE A 68 2.43 7.77 -11.83
C ILE A 68 2.92 9.20 -12.02
N ASN A 69 2.73 10.03 -11.01
CA ASN A 69 3.26 11.37 -10.92
C ASN A 69 4.66 11.32 -10.29
N LEU A 70 5.67 11.74 -11.06
CA LEU A 70 7.05 11.89 -10.62
C LEU A 70 7.43 13.35 -10.36
N GLY A 71 6.47 14.20 -9.98
CA GLY A 71 6.66 15.62 -9.69
C GLY A 71 7.87 15.87 -8.78
N SER A 72 7.80 15.48 -7.51
CA SER A 72 8.92 15.56 -6.56
C SER A 72 9.78 14.29 -6.51
N CYS A 73 9.37 13.20 -7.16
CA CYS A 73 10.13 11.95 -7.29
C CYS A 73 11.03 11.96 -8.53
N SER A 74 12.02 12.85 -8.55
CA SER A 74 12.81 13.19 -9.74
C SER A 74 14.01 12.29 -10.05
N ASP A 75 14.51 11.55 -9.07
CA ASP A 75 15.81 10.88 -9.15
C ASP A 75 15.92 9.73 -8.12
N LEU A 76 17.07 9.06 -8.11
CA LEU A 76 17.35 7.86 -7.30
C LEU A 76 17.29 8.11 -5.79
N SER A 77 17.43 9.34 -5.30
CA SER A 77 17.19 9.64 -3.87
C SER A 77 15.74 9.39 -3.45
N ARG A 78 14.83 9.29 -4.43
CA ARG A 78 13.41 9.01 -4.25
C ARG A 78 13.02 7.61 -4.73
N LEU A 79 13.98 6.70 -4.94
CA LEU A 79 13.74 5.35 -5.46
C LEU A 79 12.62 4.63 -4.70
N GLY A 80 12.69 4.52 -3.37
CA GLY A 80 11.64 3.83 -2.61
C GLY A 80 10.27 4.54 -2.64
N SER A 81 10.21 5.85 -2.89
CA SER A 81 8.92 6.51 -3.16
C SER A 81 8.35 6.02 -4.50
N VAL A 82 9.17 5.84 -5.54
CA VAL A 82 8.69 5.33 -6.84
C VAL A 82 8.34 3.84 -6.75
N ILE A 83 9.08 3.05 -5.96
CA ILE A 83 8.72 1.64 -5.67
C ILE A 83 7.35 1.57 -4.99
N HIS A 84 7.09 2.45 -4.01
CA HIS A 84 5.79 2.58 -3.33
C HIS A 84 4.66 2.92 -4.31
N GLU A 85 4.88 3.91 -5.19
CA GLU A 85 3.87 4.27 -6.21
C GLU A 85 3.61 3.13 -7.19
N LEU A 86 4.62 2.33 -7.54
CA LEU A 86 4.42 1.10 -8.32
C LEU A 86 3.62 0.06 -7.52
N GLY A 87 3.82 -0.07 -6.21
CA GLY A 87 2.99 -0.92 -5.35
C GLY A 87 1.50 -0.58 -5.46
N HIS A 88 1.14 0.70 -5.49
CA HIS A 88 -0.24 1.13 -5.77
C HIS A 88 -0.75 0.70 -7.14
N ILE A 89 0.07 0.80 -8.18
CA ILE A 89 -0.28 0.30 -9.52
C ILE A 89 -0.46 -1.22 -9.52
N LEU A 90 0.28 -1.96 -8.68
CA LEU A 90 0.12 -3.40 -8.51
C LEU A 90 -1.10 -3.79 -7.66
N GLY A 91 -1.78 -2.81 -7.07
CA GLY A 91 -3.00 -3.02 -6.28
C GLY A 91 -2.82 -2.96 -4.77
N MET A 92 -1.61 -2.69 -4.27
CA MET A 92 -1.38 -2.56 -2.84
C MET A 92 -1.95 -1.24 -2.30
N VAL A 93 -2.80 -1.33 -1.27
CA VAL A 93 -3.21 -0.16 -0.48
C VAL A 93 -2.19 0.11 0.63
N HIS A 94 -2.26 1.27 1.26
CA HIS A 94 -1.40 1.53 2.42
C HIS A 94 -1.66 0.54 3.57
N THR A 95 -0.60 0.08 4.23
CA THR A 95 -0.69 -0.92 5.31
C THR A 95 -1.53 -0.42 6.48
N GLN A 96 -1.41 0.87 6.83
CA GLN A 96 -2.25 1.48 7.87
C GLN A 96 -3.71 1.66 7.47
N MET A 97 -4.14 1.24 6.27
CA MET A 97 -5.56 1.24 5.87
C MET A 97 -6.19 -0.15 5.99
N ARG A 98 -5.46 -1.19 6.42
CA ARG A 98 -6.01 -2.55 6.56
C ARG A 98 -7.21 -2.61 7.51
N GLY A 99 -8.11 -3.55 7.25
CA GLY A 99 -9.27 -3.84 8.11
C GLY A 99 -8.92 -4.29 9.52
N ASP A 100 -7.78 -4.95 9.70
CA ASP A 100 -7.28 -5.40 11.00
C ASP A 100 -6.33 -4.41 11.70
N ARG A 101 -6.09 -3.22 11.13
CA ARG A 101 -5.07 -2.27 11.62
C ARG A 101 -5.23 -1.90 13.09
N ASN A 102 -6.46 -1.87 13.61
CA ASN A 102 -6.74 -1.41 14.98
C ASN A 102 -6.22 -2.41 16.04
N LYS A 103 -5.80 -3.62 15.63
CA LYS A 103 -5.04 -4.56 16.47
C LYS A 103 -3.57 -4.13 16.65
N TYR A 104 -3.05 -3.34 15.71
CA TYR A 104 -1.64 -2.97 15.58
C TYR A 104 -1.38 -1.48 15.77
N LEU A 105 -2.41 -0.64 15.62
CA LEU A 105 -2.33 0.81 15.72
C LEU A 105 -3.42 1.37 16.65
N ASP A 106 -3.07 2.39 17.44
CA ASP A 106 -4.02 3.30 18.07
C ASP A 106 -4.06 4.60 17.27
N MET A 107 -5.18 4.88 16.60
CA MET A 107 -5.34 6.09 15.81
C MET A 107 -5.62 7.31 16.70
N ILE A 108 -4.93 8.42 16.42
CA ILE A 108 -5.13 9.72 17.07
C ILE A 108 -5.76 10.67 16.04
N TYR A 109 -7.06 10.47 15.78
CA TYR A 109 -7.75 11.23 14.73
C TYR A 109 -7.77 12.74 14.95
N ASP A 110 -7.67 13.20 16.20
CA ASP A 110 -7.55 14.64 16.52
C ASP A 110 -6.29 15.27 15.91
N ASN A 111 -5.27 14.47 15.59
CA ASN A 111 -4.04 14.93 14.94
C ASN A 111 -4.13 14.91 13.40
N VAL A 112 -5.13 14.24 12.83
CA VAL A 112 -5.27 14.09 11.38
C VAL A 112 -5.81 15.39 10.78
N LYS A 113 -5.16 15.87 9.73
CA LYS A 113 -5.65 17.03 8.98
C LYS A 113 -6.97 16.65 8.29
N PRO A 114 -8.06 17.44 8.40
CA PRO A 114 -9.35 17.08 7.82
C PRO A 114 -9.30 16.72 6.33
N THR A 115 -8.45 17.40 5.55
CA THR A 115 -8.28 17.15 4.11
C THR A 115 -7.60 15.83 3.77
N THR A 116 -6.96 15.17 4.74
CA THR A 116 -6.24 13.88 4.57
C THR A 116 -6.96 12.71 5.23
N MET A 117 -8.10 12.95 5.89
CA MET A 117 -8.86 11.93 6.64
C MET A 117 -9.15 10.67 5.81
N LYS A 118 -9.48 10.83 4.52
CA LYS A 118 -9.75 9.73 3.59
C LYS A 118 -8.56 8.76 3.41
N ASN A 119 -7.33 9.21 3.64
CA ASN A 119 -6.13 8.37 3.55
C ASN A 119 -5.97 7.44 4.77
N PHE A 120 -6.88 7.56 5.75
CA PHE A 120 -6.99 6.69 6.91
C PHE A 120 -8.31 5.92 6.92
N ALA A 121 -9.07 5.91 5.83
CA ALA A 121 -10.24 5.05 5.71
C ALA A 121 -9.81 3.57 5.71
N ILE A 122 -10.58 2.72 6.36
CA ILE A 122 -10.34 1.28 6.36
C ILE A 122 -10.67 0.69 4.98
N ARG A 123 -9.84 -0.25 4.52
CA ARG A 123 -10.03 -1.08 3.33
C ARG A 123 -10.17 -2.52 3.84
N HIS A 124 -11.41 -2.97 4.06
CA HIS A 124 -11.69 -4.21 4.78
C HIS A 124 -11.01 -5.44 4.16
N TYR A 125 -11.01 -5.54 2.83
CA TYR A 125 -10.54 -6.72 2.11
C TYR A 125 -9.07 -6.68 1.66
N SER A 126 -8.33 -5.63 2.00
CA SER A 126 -6.92 -5.56 1.61
C SER A 126 -6.07 -6.52 2.44
N TYR A 127 -5.08 -7.14 1.79
CA TYR A 127 -4.15 -8.10 2.42
C TYR A 127 -4.85 -9.34 3.03
N GLN A 128 -6.04 -9.67 2.53
CA GLN A 128 -6.77 -10.89 2.88
C GLN A 128 -6.61 -11.95 1.80
N GLY A 129 -6.39 -13.19 2.22
CA GLY A 129 -6.54 -14.36 1.37
C GLY A 129 -8.00 -14.66 1.04
N VAL A 130 -8.22 -15.64 0.15
CA VAL A 130 -9.56 -16.12 -0.23
C VAL A 130 -10.33 -16.73 0.94
N ASP A 131 -9.63 -17.13 1.99
CA ASP A 131 -10.18 -17.63 3.25
C ASP A 131 -10.55 -16.51 4.24
N GLY A 132 -10.36 -15.25 3.86
CA GLY A 132 -10.60 -14.07 4.69
C GLY A 132 -9.53 -13.84 5.76
N GLN A 133 -8.46 -14.65 5.79
CA GLN A 133 -7.37 -14.45 6.74
C GLN A 133 -6.43 -13.36 6.25
N TYR A 134 -6.04 -12.49 7.17
CA TYR A 134 -5.06 -11.46 6.91
C TYR A 134 -3.65 -12.05 6.89
N SER A 135 -2.80 -11.59 5.97
CA SER A 135 -1.35 -11.76 6.11
C SER A 135 -0.84 -11.09 7.40
N PRO A 136 0.31 -11.49 7.96
CA PRO A 136 0.88 -10.81 9.12
C PRO A 136 1.01 -9.29 8.89
N TYR A 137 0.77 -8.49 9.93
CA TYR A 137 0.87 -7.04 9.80
C TYR A 137 2.32 -6.60 9.67
N ASP A 138 2.62 -5.88 8.60
CA ASP A 138 3.98 -5.51 8.25
C ASP A 138 4.28 -4.03 8.55
N TYR A 139 4.91 -3.79 9.70
CA TYR A 139 5.39 -2.46 10.08
C TYR A 139 6.53 -1.95 9.17
N GLY A 140 7.31 -2.87 8.59
CA GLY A 140 8.43 -2.58 7.68
C GLY A 140 8.02 -2.41 6.23
N SER A 141 6.73 -2.57 5.91
CA SER A 141 6.21 -2.45 4.55
C SER A 141 6.54 -1.09 3.96
N ILE A 142 6.98 -1.08 2.70
CA ILE A 142 7.16 0.17 1.95
C ILE A 142 5.83 0.92 1.78
N MET A 143 4.70 0.22 1.92
CA MET A 143 3.34 0.74 1.82
C MET A 143 2.84 1.35 3.14
N HIS A 144 3.57 1.24 4.25
CA HIS A 144 3.18 1.86 5.52
C HIS A 144 3.45 3.37 5.51
N TYR A 145 2.57 4.15 6.14
CA TYR A 145 2.82 5.57 6.42
C TYR A 145 3.78 5.76 7.60
N THR A 146 4.51 6.88 7.61
CA THR A 146 5.12 7.38 8.83
C THR A 146 4.04 7.84 9.81
N LYS A 147 4.40 7.99 11.09
CA LYS A 147 3.49 8.48 12.13
C LYS A 147 2.99 9.91 11.85
N THR A 148 3.70 10.72 11.06
CA THR A 148 3.40 12.15 10.86
C THR A 148 2.74 12.45 9.51
N GLN A 149 2.67 11.49 8.59
CA GLN A 149 2.02 11.69 7.30
C GLN A 149 0.53 12.02 7.50
N GLY A 150 0.07 13.12 6.90
CA GLY A 150 -1.32 13.57 7.02
C GLY A 150 -1.67 14.26 8.34
N MET A 151 -0.68 14.53 9.20
CA MET A 151 -0.86 15.25 10.47
C MET A 151 -1.10 16.75 10.26
N ILE A 152 -1.80 17.38 11.21
CA ILE A 152 -1.81 18.84 11.40
C ILE A 152 -0.41 19.24 11.91
N ALA A 153 0.33 20.01 11.11
CA ALA A 153 1.75 20.30 11.37
C ALA A 153 1.97 20.98 12.73
N GLU A 154 1.06 21.86 13.13
CA GLU A 154 1.13 22.65 14.37
C GLU A 154 0.95 21.78 15.63
N LYS A 155 0.41 20.57 15.49
CA LYS A 155 0.22 19.64 16.61
C LYS A 155 1.43 18.74 16.86
N TYR A 156 2.42 18.72 15.98
CA TYR A 156 3.56 17.81 16.10
C TYR A 156 4.47 18.19 17.27
N ASP A 157 4.66 17.26 18.20
CA ASP A 157 5.70 17.33 19.22
C ASP A 157 6.32 15.93 19.36
N PRO A 158 7.62 15.74 19.04
CA PRO A 158 8.26 14.43 19.11
C PRO A 158 8.27 13.81 20.52
N ARG A 159 8.09 14.60 21.58
CA ARG A 159 8.11 14.12 22.97
C ARG A 159 6.72 13.76 23.50
N THR A 160 5.70 14.50 23.09
CA THR A 160 4.36 14.42 23.71
C THR A 160 3.25 14.08 22.72
N ASN A 161 3.45 14.33 21.42
CA ASN A 161 2.46 14.11 20.38
C ASN A 161 3.10 13.70 19.05
N PRO A 162 3.61 12.45 18.95
CA PRO A 162 4.54 12.06 17.89
C PRO A 162 3.89 11.76 16.54
N GLY A 163 2.55 11.76 16.44
CA GLY A 163 1.90 11.44 15.16
C GLY A 163 0.39 11.23 15.20
N VAL A 164 -0.16 10.74 14.09
CA VAL A 164 -1.58 10.41 13.89
C VAL A 164 -1.96 9.01 14.35
N PHE A 165 -0.99 8.21 14.79
CA PHE A 165 -1.20 6.94 15.46
C PHE A 165 0.00 6.55 16.34
N THR A 166 -0.21 5.63 17.29
CA THR A 166 0.84 4.89 17.98
C THR A 166 0.79 3.41 17.60
N LEU A 167 1.90 2.70 17.78
CA LEU A 167 1.98 1.26 17.52
C LEU A 167 1.53 0.48 18.77
N LYS A 168 0.71 -0.55 18.58
CA LYS A 168 0.26 -1.51 19.61
C LYS A 168 1.14 -2.75 19.62
N GLY A 169 1.17 -3.40 20.78
CA GLY A 169 1.89 -4.65 20.99
C GLY A 169 3.32 -4.37 21.47
N GLN A 170 3.85 -5.27 22.30
CA GLN A 170 5.27 -5.30 22.56
C GLN A 170 5.93 -5.62 21.23
N TYR A 171 6.52 -4.61 20.62
CA TYR A 171 7.41 -4.69 19.47
C TYR A 171 7.99 -6.10 19.32
N GLU A 172 7.88 -6.71 18.14
CA GLU A 172 8.97 -7.60 17.71
C GLU A 172 10.25 -6.83 18.04
N PRO A 173 11.10 -7.30 18.97
CA PRO A 173 12.14 -6.48 19.59
C PRO A 173 12.97 -5.77 18.52
N GLY A 174 12.80 -4.44 18.37
CA GLY A 174 13.50 -3.65 17.36
C GLY A 174 12.66 -2.78 16.43
N ILE A 175 11.32 -2.94 16.36
CA ILE A 175 10.50 -2.14 15.43
C ILE A 175 10.02 -0.82 16.07
N SER A 176 10.88 0.18 16.24
CA SER A 176 10.45 1.49 16.76
C SER A 176 9.83 2.41 15.70
N GLU A 177 10.06 2.14 14.41
CA GLU A 177 9.72 3.03 13.31
C GLU A 177 8.94 2.36 12.18
N VAL A 178 8.15 3.16 11.47
CA VAL A 178 7.34 2.77 10.30
C VAL A 178 7.49 3.82 9.20
N GLY A 179 7.15 3.43 7.97
CA GLY A 179 7.17 4.34 6.83
C GLY A 179 8.53 4.49 6.16
N GLN A 180 9.37 3.46 6.26
CA GLN A 180 10.61 3.36 5.48
C GLN A 180 10.33 3.48 3.97
N ARG A 181 11.30 4.01 3.22
CA ARG A 181 11.27 4.15 1.76
C ARG A 181 12.62 3.73 1.16
N GLU A 182 13.20 2.68 1.70
CA GLU A 182 14.51 2.15 1.32
C GLU A 182 14.36 0.89 0.46
N HIS A 183 13.50 -0.07 0.85
CA HIS A 183 13.37 -1.35 0.17
C HIS A 183 11.96 -1.96 0.29
N LEU A 184 11.69 -3.00 -0.50
CA LEU A 184 10.53 -3.87 -0.32
C LEU A 184 10.75 -4.76 0.91
N SER A 185 9.74 -4.95 1.75
CA SER A 185 9.79 -5.99 2.77
C SER A 185 9.55 -7.38 2.16
N ASP A 186 9.88 -8.43 2.91
CA ASP A 186 9.55 -9.80 2.50
C ASP A 186 8.03 -10.01 2.35
N LEU A 187 7.22 -9.31 3.16
CA LEU A 187 5.77 -9.39 3.09
C LEU A 187 5.18 -8.57 1.93
N ASP A 188 5.78 -7.44 1.54
CA ASP A 188 5.43 -6.72 0.30
C ASP A 188 5.63 -7.63 -0.93
N ILE A 189 6.75 -8.35 -0.96
CA ILE A 189 7.10 -9.29 -2.02
C ILE A 189 6.13 -10.48 -2.03
N ALA A 190 5.86 -11.06 -0.87
CA ALA A 190 4.95 -12.21 -0.73
C ALA A 190 3.52 -11.85 -1.17
N GLU A 191 3.04 -10.66 -0.80
CA GLU A 191 1.71 -10.16 -1.19
C GLU A 191 1.56 -10.08 -2.71
N ILE A 192 2.51 -9.45 -3.41
CA ILE A 192 2.46 -9.35 -4.88
C ILE A 192 2.63 -10.71 -5.54
N ASN A 193 3.52 -11.56 -5.03
CA ASN A 193 3.70 -12.91 -5.57
C ASN A 193 2.42 -13.75 -5.44
N ALA A 194 1.70 -13.64 -4.32
CA ALA A 194 0.41 -14.29 -4.14
C ALA A 194 -0.65 -13.71 -5.09
N LEU A 195 -0.79 -12.37 -5.13
CA LEU A 195 -1.78 -11.68 -5.94
C LEU A 195 -1.65 -11.98 -7.44
N TYR A 196 -0.42 -12.08 -7.95
CA TYR A 196 -0.14 -12.36 -9.35
C TYR A 196 0.17 -13.84 -9.64
N SER A 197 -0.01 -14.73 -8.66
CA SER A 197 0.24 -16.17 -8.79
C SER A 197 1.63 -16.48 -9.34
N CYS A 198 2.63 -15.75 -8.85
CA CYS A 198 4.01 -15.93 -9.28
C CYS A 198 4.50 -17.32 -8.93
N ARG A 199 5.08 -18.01 -9.93
CA ARG A 199 5.68 -19.33 -9.70
C ARG A 199 6.94 -19.15 -8.89
N VAL A 200 6.96 -19.72 -7.69
CA VAL A 200 8.20 -19.87 -6.94
C VAL A 200 9.04 -20.91 -7.69
N SER A 201 10.09 -20.49 -8.40
CA SER A 201 11.13 -21.43 -8.81
C SER A 201 11.67 -22.06 -7.54
N SER A 202 11.58 -23.37 -7.44
CA SER A 202 12.03 -24.19 -6.31
C SER A 202 13.55 -24.12 -6.15
N ALA A 203 14.07 -22.96 -5.75
CA ALA A 203 15.44 -22.77 -5.33
C ALA A 203 15.43 -22.72 -3.79
N THR A 204 15.74 -23.89 -3.22
CA THR A 204 16.22 -24.16 -1.86
C THR A 204 15.47 -23.44 -0.72
N THR A 205 14.43 -24.11 -0.20
CA THR A 205 13.84 -23.81 1.11
C THR A 205 14.93 -23.89 2.20
N PRO A 206 15.18 -22.83 2.99
CA PRO A 206 15.91 -22.97 4.24
C PRO A 206 15.10 -23.87 5.19
N PRO A 207 15.75 -24.69 6.03
CA PRO A 207 15.03 -25.58 6.93
C PRO A 207 14.13 -24.79 7.89
N PRO A 208 12.97 -25.36 8.29
CA PRO A 208 12.02 -24.68 9.16
C PRO A 208 12.67 -24.32 10.51
N PRO A 209 12.39 -23.13 11.07
CA PRO A 209 12.82 -22.79 12.42
C PRO A 209 12.26 -23.80 13.42
N GLN A 210 13.13 -24.36 14.27
CA GLN A 210 12.72 -25.27 15.33
C GLN A 210 11.81 -24.53 16.32
N THR A 211 10.61 -25.08 16.52
CA THR A 211 9.59 -24.54 17.43
C THR A 211 10.04 -24.73 18.88
N VAL A 212 10.51 -23.68 19.53
CA VAL A 212 10.72 -23.70 20.98
C VAL A 212 9.37 -23.43 21.64
N VAL A 213 8.76 -24.49 22.18
CA VAL A 213 7.52 -24.42 22.96
C VAL A 213 7.82 -23.65 24.25
N ARG A 214 7.32 -22.41 24.38
CA ARG A 214 7.31 -21.67 25.64
C ARG A 214 5.88 -21.58 26.17
N GLN A 215 5.68 -22.16 27.35
CA GLN A 215 4.39 -22.19 28.05
C GLN A 215 3.95 -20.78 28.47
N GLN A 216 2.68 -20.45 28.24
CA GLN A 216 2.02 -19.24 28.74
C GLN A 216 1.58 -19.42 30.20
N PRO A 217 1.79 -18.42 31.08
CA PRO A 217 1.04 -18.30 32.31
C PRO A 217 -0.30 -17.61 32.08
N SER A 218 -1.32 -18.12 32.78
CA SER A 218 -2.70 -17.65 32.87
C SER A 218 -2.85 -16.18 33.28
N THR A 219 -3.72 -15.42 32.61
CA THR A 219 -4.19 -14.11 33.06
C THR A 219 -5.63 -14.17 33.53
N THR A 220 -5.88 -13.64 34.72
CA THR A 220 -7.20 -13.37 35.30
C THR A 220 -7.79 -12.07 34.76
N SER A 221 -9.05 -12.11 34.35
CA SER A 221 -9.83 -10.97 33.85
C SER A 221 -10.22 -9.99 34.95
N ARG A 222 -10.12 -8.68 34.68
CA ARG A 222 -10.89 -7.66 35.41
C ARG A 222 -11.48 -6.64 34.44
N SER A 223 -12.81 -6.53 34.51
CA SER A 223 -13.67 -5.60 33.79
C SER A 223 -13.58 -4.18 34.36
N THR A 224 -13.59 -3.16 33.50
CA THR A 224 -14.19 -1.85 33.80
C THR A 224 -14.79 -1.23 32.55
N SER A 225 -16.10 -0.99 32.61
CA SER A 225 -16.95 -0.27 31.66
C SER A 225 -16.80 1.25 31.80
N LYS A 226 -16.58 1.96 30.67
CA LYS A 226 -17.09 3.32 30.35
C LYS A 226 -16.46 3.80 29.04
N GLY A 227 -17.06 3.42 27.92
CA GLY A 227 -16.70 3.92 26.58
C GLY A 227 -17.76 3.73 25.49
N ASP A 228 -18.94 3.18 25.84
CA ASP A 228 -19.78 2.49 24.86
C ASP A 228 -20.82 3.36 24.14
N ALA A 229 -20.94 4.65 24.47
CA ALA A 229 -21.92 5.52 23.82
C ALA A 229 -21.39 6.24 22.57
N ARG A 230 -20.06 6.39 22.43
CA ARG A 230 -19.44 7.14 21.31
C ARG A 230 -18.91 6.23 20.19
N LEU A 231 -18.70 4.93 20.46
CA LEU A 231 -18.41 3.92 19.43
C LEU A 231 -19.63 3.67 18.53
N ALA A 232 -20.82 3.54 19.12
CA ALA A 232 -22.05 3.25 18.38
C ALA A 232 -22.41 4.35 17.35
N GLU A 233 -22.04 5.60 17.62
CA GLU A 233 -22.30 6.73 16.72
C GLU A 233 -21.31 6.78 15.54
N LEU A 234 -20.09 6.27 15.73
CA LEU A 234 -19.07 6.14 14.67
C LEU A 234 -19.34 4.91 13.79
N GLU A 235 -19.77 3.79 14.37
CA GLU A 235 -20.21 2.59 13.65
C GLU A 235 -21.43 2.87 12.75
N ALA A 236 -22.34 3.76 13.19
CA ALA A 236 -23.51 4.16 12.40
C ALA A 236 -23.19 5.03 11.17
N VAL A 237 -22.07 5.78 11.20
CA VAL A 237 -21.56 6.52 10.03
C VAL A 237 -20.83 5.57 9.08
N GLU A 238 -20.14 4.56 9.61
CA GLU A 238 -19.43 3.52 8.87
C GLU A 238 -20.39 2.63 8.06
N GLN A 239 -21.50 2.19 8.65
CA GLN A 239 -22.50 1.36 7.97
C GLN A 239 -23.22 2.06 6.80
N ARG A 240 -23.33 3.41 6.84
CA ARG A 240 -23.96 4.19 5.76
C ARG A 240 -23.06 4.37 4.54
N LEU A 241 -21.75 4.16 4.69
CA LEU A 241 -20.78 4.25 3.59
C LEU A 241 -20.54 2.90 2.89
N THR A 242 -20.78 1.78 3.58
CA THR A 242 -20.54 0.42 3.05
C THR A 242 -21.69 -0.16 2.22
N ALA A 243 -22.91 0.37 2.34
CA ALA A 243 -24.08 -0.18 1.66
C ALA A 243 -24.03 -0.01 0.12
N ASP A 244 -23.32 1.01 -0.38
CA ASP A 244 -23.30 1.36 -1.81
C ASP A 244 -22.30 0.51 -2.63
N GLU A 245 -21.36 -0.21 -1.99
CA GLU A 245 -20.34 -1.01 -2.69
C GLU A 245 -20.59 -2.53 -2.65
N SER A 246 -21.53 -3.03 -1.83
CA SER A 246 -21.63 -4.48 -1.54
C SER A 246 -22.42 -5.32 -2.56
N GLU A 247 -23.29 -4.72 -3.38
CA GLU A 247 -24.21 -5.51 -4.20
C GLU A 247 -23.65 -6.04 -5.53
N ASN A 248 -22.42 -5.66 -5.95
CA ASN A 248 -21.91 -6.02 -7.28
C ASN A 248 -20.53 -6.71 -7.34
N LEU A 249 -19.85 -6.98 -6.22
CA LEU A 249 -18.47 -7.50 -6.26
C LEU A 249 -18.35 -9.04 -6.32
N CYS A 250 -19.29 -9.80 -5.76
CA CYS A 250 -19.06 -11.23 -5.51
C CYS A 250 -19.09 -12.12 -6.79
N PRO A 251 -20.01 -11.95 -7.76
CA PRO A 251 -19.99 -12.77 -8.98
C PRO A 251 -18.87 -12.38 -9.97
N ALA A 252 -18.43 -11.12 -9.94
CA ALA A 252 -17.42 -10.60 -10.87
C ALA A 252 -15.97 -11.05 -10.52
N LEU A 253 -15.69 -11.31 -9.23
CA LEU A 253 -14.35 -11.71 -8.76
C LEU A 253 -14.00 -13.17 -9.11
N LEU A 254 -14.97 -14.09 -9.03
CA LEU A 254 -14.77 -15.50 -9.41
C LEU A 254 -14.56 -15.68 -10.92
N ALA A 255 -15.32 -14.97 -11.76
CA ALA A 255 -15.17 -15.05 -13.22
C ALA A 255 -13.87 -14.38 -13.73
N CYS A 256 -13.26 -13.47 -12.95
CA CYS A 256 -12.01 -12.78 -13.31
C CYS A 256 -10.77 -13.65 -13.05
N CYS A 257 -10.83 -14.57 -12.08
CA CYS A 257 -9.70 -15.43 -11.71
C CYS A 257 -9.34 -16.48 -12.77
N GLU A 258 -10.32 -16.99 -13.53
CA GLU A 258 -10.08 -18.10 -14.46
C GLU A 258 -9.60 -17.69 -15.85
N SER A 259 -9.75 -16.41 -16.25
CA SER A 259 -9.49 -15.97 -17.64
C SER A 259 -8.27 -15.07 -17.87
N LYS A 260 -7.53 -14.66 -16.82
CA LYS A 260 -6.46 -13.63 -16.92
C LYS A 260 -5.01 -14.12 -16.76
N GLN A 261 -4.75 -15.42 -16.84
CA GLN A 261 -3.42 -16.00 -16.53
C GLN A 261 -2.27 -15.70 -17.51
N ARG A 262 -2.47 -14.94 -18.59
CA ARG A 262 -1.37 -14.56 -19.52
C ARG A 262 -1.11 -13.07 -19.69
N VAL A 263 -1.99 -12.19 -19.21
CA VAL A 263 -1.93 -10.74 -19.52
C VAL A 263 -1.47 -9.89 -18.33
N LEU A 264 -1.52 -10.42 -17.10
CA LEU A 264 -1.23 -9.63 -15.88
C LEU A 264 0.26 -9.58 -15.48
N SER A 265 1.13 -10.40 -16.06
CA SER A 265 2.57 -10.41 -15.74
C SER A 265 3.40 -9.39 -16.55
N HIS A 266 2.78 -8.74 -17.55
CA HIS A 266 3.46 -7.81 -18.46
C HIS A 266 2.74 -6.45 -18.47
N LEU A 267 3.11 -5.61 -17.51
CA LEU A 267 2.59 -4.25 -17.39
C LEU A 267 3.39 -3.33 -18.31
N HIS A 268 2.74 -2.41 -19.00
CA HIS A 268 3.44 -1.46 -19.86
C HIS A 268 3.21 -0.02 -19.42
N TRP A 269 4.22 0.84 -19.57
CA TRP A 269 4.13 2.26 -19.23
C TRP A 269 4.57 3.18 -20.39
N THR A 270 3.97 4.36 -20.47
CA THR A 270 4.20 5.35 -21.53
C THR A 270 4.41 6.75 -20.95
N ARG A 271 5.10 7.62 -21.70
CA ARG A 271 5.22 9.05 -21.38
C ARG A 271 3.96 9.83 -21.76
N ASP A 272 3.62 10.84 -20.97
CA ASP A 272 2.78 11.96 -21.41
C ASP A 272 3.67 13.15 -21.80
N ASN A 273 3.38 13.79 -22.93
CA ASN A 273 4.07 14.98 -23.43
C ASN A 273 3.22 16.26 -23.26
N SER A 274 2.10 16.18 -22.56
CA SER A 274 1.16 17.29 -22.40
C SER A 274 1.51 18.15 -21.18
N ALA A 275 1.91 19.41 -21.47
CA ALA A 275 2.15 20.57 -20.60
C ALA A 275 3.41 20.58 -19.72
#